data_AF-A0A3D4DJ74-F1
#
_entry.id   AF-A0A3D4DJ74-F1
#
_cell.length_a   1.000
_cell.length_b   1.000
_cell.length_c   1.000
_cell.angle_alpha   90.00
_cell.angle_beta   90.00
_cell.angle_gamma   90.00
#
_symmetry.space_group_name_H-M   'P 1'
#
loop_
_entity.id
_entity.type
_entity.pdbx_description
1 polymer ?
#
loop_
_entity_poly.entity_id
_entity_poly.type
_entity_poly.pdbx_seq_one_letter_code
_entity_poly.pdbx_strand_id
1 'polypeptide(L)'
;MVNIRKRGKVYQYQFEIAKVDGKRKYISKSGFKTKNEALMAGMKVYDEYINGGNTKDSQMSYADYLDYWMKEYFEINYKYSTAKRYKETFKVLKEEIGKYKLSFITPFLLNQSLLKIAQKCKTKEGVRNYQKVIKSSFRDATNHFGFLKYNPAVELQIPKILSFETKKTV
;
A
#
# COMPACT_ATOMS: atom_id res chain seq x y z
N MET A 1 10.43 -16.95 15.66
CA MET A 1 10.06 -16.52 17.02
C MET A 1 11.23 -15.75 17.65
N VAL A 2 10.94 -14.68 18.39
CA VAL A 2 11.96 -13.84 19.06
C VAL A 2 12.26 -14.40 20.45
N ASN A 3 13.53 -14.70 20.71
CA ASN A 3 14.03 -15.15 22.01
C ASN A 3 14.67 -13.98 22.76
N ILE A 4 14.41 -13.88 24.07
CA ILE A 4 15.00 -12.85 24.93
C ILE A 4 15.97 -13.50 25.92
N ARG A 5 17.20 -12.99 25.96
CA ARG A 5 18.26 -13.45 26.87
C ARG A 5 18.72 -12.30 27.76
N LYS A 6 18.84 -12.55 29.06
CA LYS A 6 19.46 -11.61 30.01
C LYS A 6 20.99 -11.72 29.90
N ARG A 7 21.69 -10.59 29.77
CA ARG A 7 23.16 -10.47 29.79
C ARG A 7 23.57 -9.45 30.85
N GLY A 8 23.95 -9.93 32.04
CA GLY A 8 24.28 -9.06 33.16
C GLY A 8 23.10 -8.18 33.56
N LYS A 9 23.29 -6.85 33.45
CA LYS A 9 22.26 -5.84 33.77
C LYS A 9 21.34 -5.48 32.60
N VAL A 10 21.59 -6.03 31.40
CA VAL A 10 20.82 -5.70 30.19
C VAL A 10 20.14 -6.93 29.59
N TYR A 11 19.19 -6.69 28.70
CA TYR A 11 18.49 -7.71 27.92
C TYR A 11 18.93 -7.64 26.45
N GLN A 12 18.88 -8.79 25.79
CA GLN A 12 19.19 -8.99 24.38
C GLN A 12 18.03 -9.73 23.73
N TYR A 13 17.63 -9.32 22.53
CA TYR A 13 16.79 -10.16 21.67
C TYR A 13 17.65 -10.93 20.68
N GLN A 14 17.16 -12.10 20.26
CA GLN A 14 17.76 -12.94 19.23
C GLN A 14 16.68 -13.72 18.48
N PHE A 15 16.79 -13.82 17.16
CA PHE A 15 15.99 -14.76 16.37
C PHE A 15 16.82 -15.34 15.22
N GLU A 16 16.45 -16.55 14.79
CA GLU A 16 17.11 -17.25 13.68
C GLU A 16 16.67 -16.67 12.35
N ILE A 17 17.62 -16.52 11.43
CA ILE A 17 17.38 -16.13 10.04
C ILE A 17 17.73 -17.28 9.09
N ALA A 18 17.39 -17.12 7.82
CA ALA A 18 17.73 -18.06 6.75
C ALA A 18 19.23 -18.44 6.83
N LYS A 19 19.49 -19.74 6.70
CA LYS A 19 20.86 -20.26 6.66
C LYS A 19 21.56 -19.66 5.45
N VAL A 20 22.77 -19.15 5.65
CA VAL A 20 23.65 -18.70 4.58
C VAL A 20 24.82 -19.69 4.58
N ASP A 21 25.08 -20.30 3.42
CA ASP A 21 26.12 -21.34 3.25
C ASP A 21 25.93 -22.55 4.18
N GLY A 22 24.68 -22.96 4.41
CA GLY A 22 24.33 -24.10 5.28
C GLY A 22 24.52 -23.83 6.79
N LYS A 23 25.09 -22.68 7.18
CA LYS A 23 25.32 -22.31 8.58
C LYS A 23 24.13 -21.53 9.13
N ARG A 24 23.73 -21.85 10.37
CA ARG A 24 22.71 -21.09 11.10
C ARG A 24 23.21 -19.68 11.38
N LYS A 25 22.40 -18.68 11.06
CA LYS A 25 22.66 -17.27 11.38
C LYS A 25 21.57 -16.71 12.26
N TYR A 26 21.93 -15.75 13.10
CA TYR A 26 21.02 -15.09 14.02
C TYR A 26 21.16 -13.58 13.88
N ILE A 27 20.02 -12.87 13.92
CA ILE A 27 20.02 -11.43 14.19
C ILE A 27 19.85 -11.28 15.70
N SER A 28 20.70 -10.46 16.32
CA SER A 28 20.61 -10.17 17.75
C SER A 28 21.08 -8.76 18.07
N LYS A 29 20.45 -8.13 19.07
CA LYS A 29 20.87 -6.83 19.59
C LYS A 29 20.69 -6.79 21.10
N SER A 30 21.70 -6.27 21.80
CA SER A 30 21.73 -6.13 23.26
C SER A 30 21.72 -4.65 23.67
N GLY A 31 21.49 -4.39 24.95
CA GLY A 31 21.56 -3.05 25.55
C GLY A 31 20.24 -2.53 26.11
N PHE A 32 19.19 -3.35 26.09
CA PHE A 32 17.88 -2.97 26.60
C PHE A 32 17.84 -3.09 28.13
N LYS A 33 17.20 -2.13 28.82
CA LYS A 33 17.13 -2.13 30.29
C LYS A 33 16.10 -3.14 30.80
N THR A 34 15.06 -3.40 30.02
CA THR A 34 13.97 -4.31 30.41
C THR A 34 13.74 -5.43 29.40
N LYS A 35 13.16 -6.53 29.87
CA LYS A 35 12.75 -7.66 29.02
C LYS A 35 11.73 -7.22 27.97
N ASN A 36 10.76 -6.38 28.35
CA ASN A 36 9.72 -5.89 27.45
C ASN A 36 10.29 -4.98 26.36
N GLU A 37 11.23 -4.10 26.69
CA GLU A 37 11.90 -3.25 25.71
C GLU A 37 12.65 -4.09 24.66
N ALA A 38 13.41 -5.11 25.11
CA ALA A 38 14.07 -6.05 24.22
C ALA A 38 13.07 -6.83 23.34
N LEU A 39 11.92 -7.23 23.91
CA LEU A 39 10.87 -7.94 23.20
C LEU A 39 10.23 -7.07 22.10
N MET A 40 9.82 -5.84 22.42
CA MET A 40 9.22 -4.93 21.43
C MET A 40 10.20 -4.60 20.30
N ALA A 41 11.46 -4.32 20.64
CA ALA A 41 12.49 -4.05 19.64
C ALA A 41 12.77 -5.29 18.77
N GLY A 42 12.82 -6.48 19.38
CA GLY A 42 13.03 -7.74 18.67
C GLY A 42 11.86 -8.12 17.78
N MET A 43 10.61 -7.92 18.23
CA MET A 43 9.41 -8.14 17.43
C MET A 43 9.39 -7.24 16.20
N LYS A 44 9.71 -5.94 16.34
CA LYS A 44 9.78 -5.02 15.21
C LYS A 44 10.77 -5.47 14.13
N VAL A 45 11.98 -5.87 14.54
CA VAL A 45 13.02 -6.32 13.60
C VAL A 45 12.69 -7.71 13.02
N TYR A 46 12.04 -8.57 13.80
CA TYR A 46 11.53 -9.86 13.31
C TYR A 46 10.42 -9.67 12.27
N ASP A 47 9.47 -8.77 12.52
CA ASP A 47 8.40 -8.41 11.59
C ASP A 47 8.98 -7.79 10.32
N GLU A 48 9.95 -6.88 10.42
CA GLU A 48 10.70 -6.36 9.27
C GLU A 48 11.37 -7.51 8.50
N TYR A 49 12.01 -8.47 9.17
CA TYR A 49 12.68 -9.60 8.52
C TYR A 49 11.70 -10.55 7.80
N ILE A 50 10.63 -11.00 8.45
CA ILE A 50 9.67 -11.96 7.87
C ILE A 50 8.85 -11.35 6.74
N ASN A 51 8.65 -10.03 6.74
CA ASN A 51 7.94 -9.31 5.68
C ASN A 51 8.90 -8.70 4.64
N GLY A 52 10.17 -9.11 4.61
CA GLY A 52 11.12 -8.67 3.58
C GLY A 52 11.47 -7.18 3.60
N GLY A 53 11.37 -6.53 4.76
CA GLY A 53 11.58 -5.09 4.94
C GLY A 53 10.32 -4.23 4.77
N ASN A 54 9.18 -4.85 4.44
CA ASN A 54 8.00 -4.15 3.91
C ASN A 54 6.97 -3.69 4.96
N THR A 55 7.32 -3.70 6.25
CA THR A 55 6.35 -3.47 7.33
C THR A 55 5.90 -2.02 7.50
N LYS A 56 6.61 -1.05 6.91
CA LYS A 56 6.30 0.39 7.09
C LYS A 56 5.49 0.98 5.95
N ASP A 57 5.48 0.36 4.78
CA ASP A 57 5.02 1.03 3.56
C ASP A 57 3.51 0.91 3.35
N SER A 58 2.84 -0.09 3.94
CA SER A 58 1.37 -0.14 3.97
C SER A 58 0.74 1.01 4.78
N GLN A 59 1.53 1.74 5.58
CA GLN A 59 1.06 2.84 6.42
C GLN A 59 1.07 4.21 5.71
N MET A 60 1.68 4.31 4.53
CA MET A 60 1.68 5.55 3.76
C MET A 60 0.26 5.91 3.28
N SER A 61 0.03 7.20 3.03
CA SER A 61 -1.21 7.63 2.41
C SER A 61 -1.26 7.16 0.96
N TYR A 62 -2.45 6.98 0.41
CA TYR A 62 -2.58 6.64 -1.00
C TYR A 62 -2.03 7.75 -1.91
N ALA A 63 -2.05 9.01 -1.46
CA ALA A 63 -1.43 10.10 -2.19
C ALA A 63 0.09 9.93 -2.29
N ASP A 64 0.75 9.64 -1.17
CA ASP A 64 2.20 9.40 -1.12
C ASP A 64 2.57 8.17 -1.96
N TYR A 65 1.75 7.12 -1.90
CA TYR A 65 1.93 5.93 -2.73
C TYR A 65 1.86 6.25 -4.22
N LEU A 66 0.92 7.08 -4.67
CA LEU A 66 0.83 7.47 -6.08
C LEU A 66 2.07 8.25 -6.54
N ASP A 67 2.65 9.09 -5.69
CA ASP A 67 3.89 9.82 -6.00
C ASP A 67 5.09 8.87 -6.09
N TYR A 68 5.21 7.96 -5.11
CA TYR A 68 6.21 6.90 -5.14
C TYR A 68 6.08 6.04 -6.41
N TRP A 69 4.86 5.59 -6.73
CA TRP A 69 4.59 4.74 -7.89
C TRP A 69 4.89 5.47 -9.21
N MET A 70 4.60 6.77 -9.31
CA MET A 70 4.96 7.56 -10.49
C MET A 70 6.48 7.57 -10.70
N LYS A 71 7.23 7.92 -9.65
CA LYS A 71 8.68 8.14 -9.74
C LYS A 71 9.46 6.84 -9.89
N GLU A 72 9.20 5.86 -9.05
CA GLU A 72 10.04 4.66 -8.92
C GLU A 72 9.66 3.56 -9.91
N TYR A 73 8.49 3.66 -10.56
CA TYR A 73 8.03 2.63 -11.49
C TYR A 73 7.49 3.21 -12.78
N PHE A 74 6.58 4.18 -12.72
CA PHE A 74 5.84 4.59 -13.91
C PHE A 74 6.70 5.37 -14.90
N GLU A 75 7.51 6.33 -14.45
CA GLU A 75 8.38 7.14 -15.30
C GLU A 75 9.52 6.34 -15.94
N ILE A 76 9.94 5.24 -15.30
CA ILE A 76 10.98 4.35 -15.83
C ILE A 76 10.41 3.42 -16.91
N ASN A 77 9.19 2.92 -16.71
CA ASN A 77 8.61 1.87 -17.55
C ASN A 77 7.69 2.39 -18.67
N TYR A 78 7.20 3.64 -18.60
CA TYR A 78 6.21 4.18 -19.53
C TYR A 78 6.70 5.43 -20.28
N LYS A 79 6.16 5.63 -21.49
CA LYS A 79 6.41 6.83 -22.29
C LYS A 79 5.91 8.09 -21.58
N TYR A 80 6.61 9.21 -21.79
CA TYR A 80 6.30 10.52 -21.21
C TYR A 80 4.83 10.95 -21.37
N SER A 81 4.24 10.77 -22.55
CA SER A 81 2.84 11.12 -22.81
C SER A 81 1.85 10.35 -21.92
N THR A 82 2.17 9.08 -21.61
CA THR A 82 1.35 8.24 -20.73
C THR A 82 1.52 8.67 -19.28
N ALA A 83 2.76 8.94 -18.85
CA ALA A 83 3.04 9.47 -17.51
C ALA A 83 2.30 10.80 -17.26
N LYS A 84 2.31 11.72 -18.24
CA LYS A 84 1.58 13.00 -18.14
C LYS A 84 0.08 12.80 -17.91
N ARG A 85 -0.58 11.92 -18.69
CA ARG A 85 -2.01 11.61 -18.52
C ARG A 85 -2.32 10.95 -17.18
N TYR A 86 -1.41 10.11 -16.68
CA TYR A 86 -1.55 9.50 -15.36
C TYR A 86 -1.43 10.55 -14.24
N LYS A 87 -0.48 11.49 -14.34
CA LYS A 87 -0.34 12.60 -13.37
C LYS A 87 -1.63 13.43 -13.24
N GLU A 88 -2.31 13.74 -14.35
CA GLU A 88 -3.60 14.42 -14.33
C GLU A 88 -4.68 13.61 -13.60
N THR A 89 -4.70 12.29 -13.84
CA THR A 89 -5.61 11.37 -13.14
C THR A 89 -5.31 11.32 -11.64
N PHE A 90 -4.04 11.32 -11.26
CA PHE A 90 -3.60 11.23 -9.87
C PHE A 90 -4.08 12.42 -9.06
N LYS A 91 -4.11 13.62 -9.64
CA LYS A 91 -4.64 14.81 -8.94
C LYS A 91 -6.04 14.57 -8.40
N VAL A 92 -6.96 14.10 -9.23
CA VAL A 92 -8.36 13.81 -8.83
C VAL A 92 -8.42 12.63 -7.86
N LEU A 93 -7.61 11.59 -8.05
CA LEU A 93 -7.57 10.45 -7.13
C LEU A 93 -7.06 10.85 -5.74
N LYS A 94 -6.08 11.75 -5.67
CA LYS A 94 -5.55 12.27 -4.42
C LYS A 94 -6.59 13.08 -3.65
N GLU A 95 -7.37 13.90 -4.36
CA GLU A 95 -8.49 14.65 -3.77
C GLU A 95 -9.58 13.72 -3.19
N GLU A 96 -9.91 12.63 -3.89
CA GLU A 96 -11.00 11.72 -3.47
C GLU A 96 -10.57 10.70 -2.41
N ILE A 97 -9.43 10.02 -2.62
CA ILE A 97 -8.98 8.89 -1.77
C ILE A 97 -7.55 9.02 -1.26
N GLY A 98 -6.82 10.06 -1.64
CA GLY A 98 -5.41 10.23 -1.28
C GLY A 98 -5.14 10.31 0.23
N LYS A 99 -6.08 10.87 1.00
CA LYS A 99 -5.98 11.03 2.46
C LYS A 99 -6.02 9.73 3.25
N TYR A 100 -6.52 8.65 2.66
CA TYR A 100 -6.62 7.37 3.35
C TYR A 100 -5.28 6.63 3.28
N LYS A 101 -4.95 5.88 4.33
CA LYS A 101 -3.82 4.96 4.30
C LYS A 101 -4.05 3.89 3.24
N LEU A 102 -3.00 3.56 2.49
CA LEU A 102 -3.06 2.54 1.43
C LEU A 102 -3.65 1.22 1.95
N SER A 103 -3.24 0.78 3.16
CA SER A 103 -3.76 -0.43 3.82
C SER A 103 -5.22 -0.39 4.26
N PHE A 104 -5.82 0.79 4.40
CA PHE A 104 -7.20 0.96 4.87
C PHE A 104 -8.19 1.16 3.74
N ILE A 105 -7.72 1.19 2.49
CA ILE A 105 -8.61 1.33 1.34
C ILE A 105 -9.33 0.01 1.08
N THR A 106 -10.66 0.06 1.18
CA THR A 106 -11.54 -1.09 0.97
C THR A 106 -12.22 -1.02 -0.40
N PRO A 107 -12.74 -2.15 -0.93
CA PRO A 107 -13.57 -2.15 -2.13
C PRO A 107 -14.76 -1.19 -2.04
N PHE A 108 -15.36 -1.03 -0.86
CA PHE A 108 -16.45 -0.07 -0.62
C PHE A 108 -16.00 1.37 -0.91
N LEU A 109 -14.87 1.79 -0.35
CA LEU A 109 -14.34 3.13 -0.56
C LEU A 109 -14.02 3.38 -2.05
N LEU A 110 -13.41 2.40 -2.72
CA LEU A 110 -13.10 2.50 -4.15
C LEU A 110 -14.36 2.64 -5.01
N ASN A 111 -15.42 1.88 -4.72
CA ASN A 111 -16.69 1.99 -5.43
C ASN A 111 -17.34 3.36 -5.20
N GLN A 112 -17.36 3.85 -3.96
CA GLN A 112 -17.90 5.18 -3.63
C GLN A 112 -17.15 6.29 -4.36
N SER A 113 -15.82 6.24 -4.38
CA SER A 113 -15.00 7.23 -5.07
C SER A 113 -15.16 7.16 -6.59
N LEU A 114 -15.30 5.96 -7.17
CA LEU A 114 -15.56 5.81 -8.60
C LEU A 114 -16.93 6.37 -8.99
N LEU A 115 -17.95 6.24 -8.14
CA LEU A 115 -19.26 6.85 -8.34
C LEU A 115 -19.18 8.39 -8.32
N LYS A 116 -18.45 8.98 -7.35
CA LYS A 116 -18.22 10.43 -7.32
C LYS A 116 -17.46 10.93 -8.54
N ILE A 117 -16.46 10.18 -8.99
CA ILE A 117 -15.73 10.47 -10.23
C ILE A 117 -16.66 10.37 -11.43
N ALA A 118 -17.57 9.39 -11.48
CA ALA A 118 -18.55 9.27 -12.56
C ALA A 118 -19.54 10.43 -12.62
N GLN A 119 -19.93 10.99 -11.48
CA GLN A 119 -20.75 12.21 -11.45
C GLN A 119 -20.03 13.42 -12.05
N LYS A 120 -18.70 13.49 -11.90
CA LYS A 120 -17.86 14.56 -12.48
C LYS A 120 -17.50 14.30 -13.94
N CYS A 121 -17.07 13.08 -14.24
CA CYS A 121 -16.72 12.59 -15.57
C CYS A 121 -18.00 12.17 -16.30
N LYS A 122 -18.63 13.12 -16.98
CA LYS A 122 -19.85 12.93 -17.78
C LYS A 122 -19.72 11.89 -18.92
N THR A 123 -18.57 11.22 -19.07
CA THR A 123 -18.30 10.22 -20.12
C THR A 123 -17.84 8.89 -19.53
N LYS A 124 -18.36 7.79 -20.11
CA LYS A 124 -18.00 6.41 -19.75
C LYS A 124 -16.50 6.14 -19.87
N GLU A 125 -15.90 6.66 -20.93
CA GLU A 125 -14.48 6.47 -21.21
C GLU A 125 -13.60 7.21 -20.20
N GLY A 126 -14.01 8.39 -19.74
CA GLY A 126 -13.34 9.09 -18.63
C GLY A 126 -13.29 8.22 -17.38
N VAL A 127 -14.45 7.71 -16.93
CA VAL A 127 -14.56 6.84 -15.76
C VAL A 127 -13.73 5.55 -15.90
N ARG A 128 -13.73 4.96 -17.10
CA ARG A 128 -12.91 3.78 -17.42
C ARG A 128 -11.41 4.06 -17.23
N ASN A 129 -10.93 5.24 -17.59
CA ASN A 129 -9.52 5.61 -17.39
C ASN A 129 -9.17 5.67 -15.89
N TYR A 130 -10.01 6.29 -15.06
CA TYR A 130 -9.81 6.30 -13.61
C TYR A 130 -9.83 4.90 -13.03
N GLN A 131 -10.80 4.07 -13.41
CA GLN A 131 -10.89 2.68 -12.98
C GLN A 131 -9.61 1.90 -13.35
N LYS A 132 -9.12 2.04 -14.58
CA LYS A 132 -7.90 1.38 -15.05
C LYS A 132 -6.68 1.79 -14.22
N VAL A 133 -6.57 3.07 -13.89
CA VAL A 133 -5.47 3.60 -13.07
C VAL A 133 -5.54 3.06 -11.65
N ILE A 134 -6.72 3.08 -11.01
CA ILE A 134 -6.94 2.48 -9.67
C ILE A 134 -6.59 0.99 -9.68
N LYS A 135 -7.09 0.21 -10.65
CA LYS A 135 -6.78 -1.22 -10.71
C LYS A 135 -5.29 -1.49 -10.88
N SER A 136 -4.61 -0.70 -11.71
CA SER A 136 -3.18 -0.84 -11.96
C SER A 136 -2.36 -0.47 -10.74
N SER A 137 -2.66 0.65 -10.08
CA SER A 137 -1.93 1.10 -8.89
C SER A 137 -2.05 0.09 -7.75
N PHE A 138 -3.25 -0.44 -7.49
CA PHE A 138 -3.44 -1.44 -6.43
C PHE A 138 -2.90 -2.83 -6.79
N ARG A 139 -2.91 -3.20 -8.07
CA ARG A 139 -2.25 -4.43 -8.53
C ARG A 139 -0.75 -4.35 -8.29
N ASP A 140 -0.12 -3.25 -8.65
CA ASP A 140 1.32 -3.09 -8.50
C ASP A 140 1.70 -2.97 -7.01
N ALA A 141 0.89 -2.26 -6.20
CA ALA A 141 1.02 -2.22 -4.74
C ALA A 141 1.01 -3.62 -4.11
N THR A 142 0.16 -4.51 -4.61
CA THR A 142 -0.02 -5.87 -4.07
C THR A 142 1.05 -6.82 -4.62
N ASN A 143 1.22 -6.86 -5.94
CA ASN A 143 1.97 -7.92 -6.62
C ASN A 143 3.43 -7.56 -6.86
N HIS A 144 3.73 -6.28 -7.13
CA HIS A 144 5.09 -5.84 -7.45
C HIS A 144 5.83 -5.40 -6.19
N PHE A 145 5.20 -4.52 -5.39
CA PHE A 145 5.81 -3.98 -4.18
C PHE A 145 5.49 -4.78 -2.91
N GLY A 146 4.42 -5.58 -2.89
CA GLY A 146 4.02 -6.34 -1.69
C GLY A 146 3.48 -5.48 -0.54
N PHE A 147 3.12 -4.22 -0.78
CA PHE A 147 2.59 -3.30 0.23
C PHE A 147 1.23 -3.74 0.79
N LEU A 148 0.48 -4.52 0.01
CA LEU A 148 -0.82 -5.04 0.38
C LEU A 148 -0.84 -6.56 0.30
N LYS A 149 -1.53 -7.19 1.26
CA LYS A 149 -1.77 -8.65 1.23
C LYS A 149 -2.82 -9.05 0.21
N TYR A 150 -3.80 -8.18 0.00
CA TYR A 150 -4.91 -8.39 -0.92
C TYR A 150 -5.15 -7.12 -1.73
N ASN A 151 -5.56 -7.28 -2.99
CA ASN A 151 -5.87 -6.15 -3.85
C ASN A 151 -7.36 -5.77 -3.72
N PRO A 152 -7.71 -4.61 -3.13
CA PRO A 152 -9.10 -4.19 -2.96
C PRO A 152 -9.79 -3.76 -4.27
N ALA A 153 -9.03 -3.56 -5.36
CA ALA A 153 -9.53 -3.03 -6.63
C ALA A 153 -9.89 -4.12 -7.66
N VAL A 154 -9.66 -5.41 -7.38
CA VAL A 154 -9.84 -6.52 -8.34
C VAL A 154 -11.23 -6.47 -8.98
N GLU A 155 -12.26 -6.44 -8.14
CA GLU A 155 -13.66 -6.48 -8.54
C GLU A 155 -14.26 -5.10 -8.82
N LEU A 156 -13.48 -4.02 -8.80
CA LEU A 156 -14.01 -2.68 -9.05
C LEU A 156 -14.68 -2.62 -10.43
N GLN A 157 -15.97 -2.26 -10.50
CA GLN A 157 -16.75 -2.22 -11.74
C GLN A 157 -17.13 -0.78 -12.12
N ILE A 158 -17.34 -0.53 -13.42
CA ILE A 158 -17.84 0.76 -13.88
C ILE A 158 -19.33 0.86 -13.51
N PRO A 159 -19.78 1.97 -12.91
CA PRO A 159 -21.20 2.21 -12.66
C PRO A 159 -22.03 2.09 -13.95
N LYS A 160 -23.17 1.39 -13.87
CA LYS A 160 -24.07 1.18 -15.02
C LYS A 160 -24.77 2.47 -15.47
N ILE A 161 -25.06 3.37 -14.53
CA ILE A 161 -25.74 4.64 -14.78
C ILE A 161 -24.68 5.74 -14.66
N LEU A 162 -24.45 6.46 -15.76
CA LEU A 162 -23.51 7.59 -15.83
C LEU A 162 -24.25 8.93 -15.90
N SER A 163 -25.49 8.91 -16.40
CA SER A 163 -26.42 10.04 -16.35
C SER A 163 -27.28 9.91 -15.10
N PHE A 164 -26.93 10.65 -14.06
CA PHE A 164 -27.88 10.92 -12.98
C PHE A 164 -28.84 12.00 -13.50
N GLU A 165 -29.78 11.62 -14.37
CA GLU A 165 -31.02 12.38 -14.43
C GLU A 165 -31.61 12.23 -13.04
N THR A 166 -31.59 13.32 -12.27
CA THR A 166 -32.27 13.39 -10.99
C THR A 166 -33.70 12.95 -11.28
N LYS A 167 -34.10 11.77 -10.80
CA LYS A 167 -35.50 11.35 -10.88
C LYS A 167 -36.28 12.51 -10.25
N LYS A 168 -37.01 13.26 -11.07
CA LYS A 168 -37.94 14.27 -10.56
C LYS A 168 -38.88 13.49 -9.66
N THR A 169 -38.78 13.72 -8.36
CA THR A 169 -39.77 13.29 -7.40
C THR A 169 -41.07 13.98 -7.83
N VAL A 170 -42.03 13.18 -8.29
CA VAL A 170 -43.41 13.63 -8.54
C VAL A 170 -44.11 13.78 -7.20
#